data_AF-A0A956TGV8-F1
#
_entry.id   AF-A0A956TGV8-F1
#
_cell.length_a   1.000
_cell.length_b   1.000
_cell.length_c   1.000
_cell.angle_alpha   90.00
_cell.angle_beta   90.00
_cell.angle_gamma   90.00
#
_symmetry.space_group_name_H-M   'P 1'
#
loop_
_entity.id
_entity.type
_entity.pdbx_description
1 polymer ?
#
loop_
_entity_poly.entity_id
_entity_poly.type
_entity_poly.pdbx_seq_one_letter_code
_entity_poly.pdbx_strand_id
1 'polypeptide(L)'
;MSLSVLSPGLATTNLQRAYQTYAAPTATPSGPVDSGISPARGANLSLEDGWSAVGREHTAPSVRDGGAVEANPQGGVASQQAAFLDGMKQAGIKASNPPTEAQLKKYFGTFNNAKHRSQALDKFQEYSQAFHVHEAETGHGDVEYSPETNYMLGNKFYNSKEAAEKAANKAQQPWDEVASADASSWKDINGTDKHTDGRHIQDCEGFAFMGQELLGAAGYKTSQVATWGENGTAHAMAVLQDPSGGPSAVVSNDRVFSGKDKTALLDQGWGYATGNDGSGHGAYFEDTTQARAQTRMTLNRASN
;
A
#
# COMPACT_ATOMS: atom_id res chain seq x y z
N MET A 1 -27.39 30.93 -53.91
CA MET A 1 -27.74 29.60 -53.37
C MET A 1 -26.71 28.59 -53.84
N SER A 2 -25.79 28.19 -52.96
CA SER A 2 -25.12 26.88 -52.90
C SER A 2 -24.17 26.92 -51.71
N LEU A 3 -24.50 26.12 -50.71
CA LEU A 3 -23.70 25.87 -49.51
C LEU A 3 -22.60 24.85 -49.87
N SER A 4 -21.37 25.09 -49.40
CA SER A 4 -20.36 24.04 -49.30
C SER A 4 -19.67 24.18 -47.96
N VAL A 5 -19.93 23.17 -47.13
CA VAL A 5 -19.36 22.95 -45.80
C VAL A 5 -18.12 22.09 -45.99
N LEU A 6 -16.95 22.55 -45.52
CA LEU A 6 -15.76 21.73 -45.37
C LEU A 6 -15.28 21.83 -43.93
N SER A 7 -15.25 20.65 -43.28
CA SER A 7 -14.83 20.39 -41.91
C SER A 7 -13.33 20.63 -41.70
N PRO A 8 -12.89 20.98 -40.47
CA PRO A 8 -11.48 21.03 -40.14
C PRO A 8 -10.93 19.62 -39.82
N GLY A 9 -9.72 19.36 -40.33
CA GLY A 9 -8.97 18.12 -40.12
C GLY A 9 -8.41 18.01 -38.71
N LEU A 10 -8.52 16.80 -38.14
CA LEU A 10 -7.79 16.38 -36.95
C LEU A 10 -6.48 15.72 -37.38
N ALA A 11 -5.36 16.29 -36.94
CA ALA A 11 -4.05 15.66 -37.00
C ALA A 11 -3.96 14.60 -35.89
N THR A 12 -3.78 13.33 -36.28
CA THR A 12 -3.38 12.25 -35.38
C THR A 12 -1.90 11.95 -35.61
N THR A 13 -1.06 12.41 -34.70
CA THR A 13 0.29 11.86 -34.49
C THR A 13 0.24 11.00 -33.24
N ASN A 14 0.58 9.72 -33.32
CA ASN A 14 1.02 8.95 -32.16
C ASN A 14 1.98 7.82 -32.56
N LEU A 15 3.26 8.14 -32.37
CA LEU A 15 4.30 7.39 -31.64
C LEU A 15 4.23 5.85 -31.67
N GLN A 16 5.10 5.27 -32.48
CA GLN A 16 5.66 3.92 -32.32
C GLN A 16 7.15 4.03 -31.96
N ARG A 17 7.63 3.14 -31.07
CA ARG A 17 8.97 2.95 -30.46
C ARG A 17 9.10 3.62 -29.09
N ALA A 18 9.60 2.94 -28.04
CA ALA A 18 10.69 1.96 -28.06
C ALA A 18 10.50 0.82 -27.02
N TYR A 19 10.94 -0.38 -27.39
CA TYR A 19 11.55 -1.35 -26.47
C TYR A 19 12.81 -1.87 -27.17
N GLN A 20 13.98 -1.50 -26.63
CA GLN A 20 15.26 -2.11 -26.97
C GLN A 20 15.53 -3.21 -25.95
N THR A 21 15.60 -4.45 -26.40
CA THR A 21 16.06 -5.59 -25.62
C THR A 21 17.58 -5.68 -25.69
N TYR A 22 18.23 -5.85 -24.54
CA TYR A 22 19.57 -6.41 -24.47
C TYR A 22 19.47 -7.93 -24.64
N ALA A 23 20.24 -8.47 -25.58
CA ALA A 23 20.35 -9.90 -25.84
C ALA A 23 21.73 -10.41 -25.39
N ALA A 24 21.78 -11.62 -24.82
CA ALA A 24 22.92 -12.54 -24.85
C ALA A 24 22.44 -13.98 -24.55
N PRO A 25 23.20 -15.03 -24.89
CA PRO A 25 23.37 -15.50 -26.27
C PRO A 25 22.83 -16.91 -26.51
N THR A 26 22.45 -17.11 -27.78
CA THR A 26 22.20 -18.32 -28.56
C THR A 26 22.60 -19.69 -28.02
N ALA A 27 21.63 -20.62 -28.08
CA ALA A 27 21.83 -21.96 -28.64
C ALA A 27 20.65 -22.31 -29.56
N THR A 28 20.95 -22.74 -30.79
CA THR A 28 20.02 -23.22 -31.83
C THR A 28 20.46 -24.62 -32.29
N PRO A 29 19.72 -25.34 -33.17
CA PRO A 29 18.32 -25.76 -33.05
C PRO A 29 18.12 -27.23 -33.52
N SER A 30 16.92 -27.80 -33.38
CA SER A 30 16.44 -28.85 -34.31
C SER A 30 14.94 -29.11 -34.25
N GLY A 31 14.22 -28.84 -35.34
CA GLY A 31 13.04 -29.60 -35.80
C GLY A 31 11.70 -28.85 -35.92
N PRO A 32 10.83 -29.19 -36.91
CA PRO A 32 9.94 -28.22 -37.57
C PRO A 32 8.43 -28.30 -37.22
N VAL A 33 7.77 -27.12 -37.35
CA VAL A 33 6.36 -26.76 -37.69
C VAL A 33 5.34 -27.90 -37.89
N ASP A 34 4.07 -27.85 -37.46
CA ASP A 34 3.05 -26.80 -37.69
C ASP A 34 1.75 -27.15 -36.93
N SER A 35 1.01 -26.17 -36.40
CA SER A 35 -0.43 -25.95 -36.67
C SER A 35 -1.05 -24.97 -35.65
N GLY A 36 -1.75 -23.98 -36.22
CA GLY A 36 -2.21 -22.77 -35.56
C GLY A 36 -3.19 -22.94 -34.41
N ILE A 37 -3.00 -22.06 -33.42
CA ILE A 37 -3.98 -21.20 -32.74
C ILE A 37 -3.10 -20.22 -31.95
N SER A 38 -3.21 -18.91 -32.18
CA SER A 38 -2.52 -17.91 -31.36
C SER A 38 -3.30 -17.68 -30.06
N PRO A 39 -2.71 -17.90 -28.87
CA PRO A 39 -3.20 -17.30 -27.64
C PRO A 39 -2.37 -16.05 -27.29
N ALA A 40 -3.07 -15.04 -26.79
CA ALA A 40 -2.61 -14.02 -25.84
C ALA A 40 -1.24 -13.35 -26.10
N ARG A 41 -1.27 -12.14 -26.65
CA ARG A 41 -0.29 -11.11 -26.28
C ARG A 41 -0.76 -10.45 -24.98
N GLY A 42 -0.54 -11.13 -23.86
CA GLY A 42 -0.48 -10.46 -22.57
C GLY A 42 0.85 -9.71 -22.51
N ALA A 43 0.81 -8.39 -22.39
CA ALA A 43 1.97 -7.68 -21.86
C ALA A 43 2.06 -8.07 -20.39
N ASN A 44 2.90 -9.05 -20.07
CA ASN A 44 3.33 -9.28 -18.69
C ASN A 44 4.09 -8.02 -18.26
N LEU A 45 3.39 -7.07 -17.64
CA LEU A 45 4.02 -6.12 -16.74
C LEU A 45 4.42 -6.93 -15.50
N SER A 46 5.59 -7.56 -15.54
CA SER A 46 6.21 -8.05 -14.32
C SER A 46 6.56 -6.82 -13.47
N LEU A 47 5.95 -6.73 -12.29
CA LEU A 47 6.13 -5.65 -11.31
C LEU A 47 7.41 -5.84 -10.45
N GLU A 48 8.26 -6.81 -10.78
CA GLU A 48 9.35 -7.28 -9.90
C GLU A 48 10.58 -6.35 -9.82
N ASP A 49 10.76 -5.41 -10.75
CA ASP A 49 11.98 -4.60 -10.82
C ASP A 49 11.77 -3.18 -10.26
N GLY A 50 11.85 -3.01 -8.94
CA GLY A 50 11.80 -1.66 -8.36
C GLY A 50 12.22 -1.47 -6.91
N TRP A 51 12.30 -2.53 -6.11
CA TRP A 51 12.46 -2.35 -4.67
C TRP A 51 13.90 -2.65 -4.23
N SER A 52 14.60 -1.58 -3.90
CA SER A 52 15.79 -1.63 -3.06
C SER A 52 15.59 -0.53 -2.03
N ALA A 53 14.97 -0.88 -0.90
CA ALA A 53 15.01 -0.04 0.28
C ALA A 53 16.49 0.16 0.63
N VAL A 54 17.02 1.36 0.39
CA VAL A 54 18.42 1.67 0.67
C VAL A 54 18.55 1.77 2.19
N GLY A 55 18.92 0.66 2.81
CA GLY A 55 19.40 0.63 4.18
C GLY A 55 20.55 1.62 4.35
N ARG A 56 20.29 2.71 5.07
CA ARG A 56 21.33 3.48 5.72
C ARG A 56 21.04 3.52 7.20
N GLU A 57 22.00 3.04 7.98
CA GLU A 57 22.11 3.34 9.40
C GLU A 57 22.12 4.86 9.58
N HIS A 58 21.03 5.44 10.09
CA HIS A 58 21.06 6.81 10.59
C HIS A 58 20.19 6.94 11.83
N THR A 59 20.86 7.31 12.92
CA THR A 59 20.27 7.88 14.13
C THR A 59 19.36 9.05 13.74
N ALA A 60 18.05 8.89 13.98
CA ALA A 60 17.04 9.89 13.68
C ALA A 60 17.36 11.24 14.39
N PRO A 61 17.51 12.36 13.66
CA PRO A 61 17.50 13.68 14.28
C PRO A 61 16.07 14.04 14.68
N SER A 62 15.90 14.56 15.90
CA SER A 62 14.60 15.00 16.42
C SER A 62 14.10 16.21 15.63
N VAL A 63 13.11 16.02 14.76
CA VAL A 63 12.34 17.12 14.18
C VAL A 63 11.10 17.33 15.06
N ARG A 64 11.05 18.47 15.73
CA ARG A 64 9.88 18.99 16.44
C ARG A 64 8.94 19.71 15.47
N ASP A 65 7.68 19.74 15.88
CA ASP A 65 6.51 20.46 15.35
C ASP A 65 5.75 19.78 14.20
N GLY A 66 4.84 18.90 14.63
CA GLY A 66 3.78 18.33 13.81
C GLY A 66 3.01 17.22 14.53
N GLY A 67 2.41 17.51 15.70
CA GLY A 67 1.27 16.76 16.28
C GLY A 67 1.35 15.23 16.37
N ALA A 68 2.52 14.60 16.29
CA ALA A 68 2.66 13.17 16.47
C ALA A 68 2.33 12.83 17.93
N VAL A 69 1.47 11.85 18.16
CA VAL A 69 1.26 11.32 19.50
C VAL A 69 2.52 10.54 19.88
N GLU A 70 3.39 11.16 20.67
CA GLU A 70 4.55 10.47 21.24
C GLU A 70 4.06 9.51 22.34
N ALA A 71 3.71 8.28 21.95
CA ALA A 71 3.75 7.17 22.88
C ALA A 71 5.23 6.86 23.14
N ASN A 72 5.71 7.19 24.34
CA ASN A 72 7.05 6.81 24.81
C ASN A 72 6.89 5.69 25.84
N PRO A 73 7.00 4.39 25.47
CA PRO A 73 6.90 3.31 26.43
C PRO A 73 8.28 3.08 27.03
N GLN A 74 8.46 3.55 28.27
CA GLN A 74 9.57 3.13 29.12
C GLN A 74 9.42 1.62 29.41
N GLY A 75 10.18 0.77 28.71
CA GLY A 75 10.19 -0.68 28.91
C GLY A 75 10.62 -1.46 27.67
N GLY A 76 11.13 -2.68 27.85
CA GLY A 76 11.45 -3.58 26.73
C GLY A 76 10.20 -4.12 26.02
N VAL A 77 10.37 -4.76 24.86
CA VAL A 77 9.30 -5.30 24.00
C VAL A 77 8.26 -6.11 24.79
N ALA A 78 8.69 -7.01 25.68
CA ALA A 78 7.78 -7.82 26.49
C ALA A 78 6.86 -6.97 27.39
N SER A 79 7.34 -5.85 27.91
CA SER A 79 6.53 -4.91 28.72
C SER A 79 5.52 -4.17 27.86
N GLN A 80 5.88 -3.81 26.63
CA GLN A 80 4.96 -3.17 25.68
C GLN A 80 3.84 -4.13 25.27
N GLN A 81 4.18 -5.38 24.96
CA GLN A 81 3.21 -6.44 24.67
C GLN A 81 2.25 -6.67 25.83
N ALA A 82 2.79 -6.78 27.06
CA ALA A 82 1.98 -6.95 28.26
C ALA A 82 1.03 -5.75 28.48
N ALA A 83 1.52 -4.52 28.32
CA ALA A 83 0.72 -3.31 28.47
C ALA A 83 -0.44 -3.24 27.47
N PHE A 84 -0.19 -3.60 26.19
CA PHE A 84 -1.25 -3.65 25.19
C PHE A 84 -2.31 -4.71 25.52
N LEU A 85 -1.88 -5.92 25.91
CA LEU A 85 -2.77 -7.01 26.31
C LEU A 85 -3.60 -6.66 27.56
N ASP A 86 -3.01 -5.95 28.52
CA ASP A 86 -3.74 -5.44 29.68
C ASP A 86 -4.78 -4.39 29.27
N GLY A 87 -4.48 -3.53 28.29
CA GLY A 87 -5.45 -2.62 27.68
C GLY A 87 -6.64 -3.35 27.05
N MET A 88 -6.39 -4.42 26.28
CA MET A 88 -7.45 -5.27 25.73
C MET A 88 -8.28 -5.92 26.84
N LYS A 89 -7.63 -6.43 27.89
CA LYS A 89 -8.29 -7.04 29.05
C LYS A 89 -9.19 -6.05 29.79
N GLN A 90 -8.75 -4.82 29.99
CA GLN A 90 -9.54 -3.74 30.61
C GLN A 90 -10.78 -3.39 29.78
N ALA A 91 -10.69 -3.50 28.45
CA ALA A 91 -11.85 -3.40 27.55
C ALA A 91 -12.73 -4.66 27.50
N GLY A 92 -12.48 -5.64 28.37
CA GLY A 92 -13.26 -6.88 28.47
C GLY A 92 -12.90 -7.93 27.40
N ILE A 93 -11.73 -7.82 26.76
CA ILE A 93 -11.28 -8.73 25.71
C ILE A 93 -10.14 -9.59 26.23
N LYS A 94 -10.41 -10.89 26.38
CA LYS A 94 -9.37 -11.88 26.67
C LYS A 94 -8.64 -12.24 25.37
N ALA A 95 -7.44 -11.67 25.19
CA ALA A 95 -6.62 -11.88 24.02
C ALA A 95 -5.57 -13.00 24.21
N SER A 96 -5.13 -13.60 23.10
CA SER A 96 -3.89 -14.39 23.06
C SER A 96 -2.66 -13.47 22.99
N ASN A 97 -1.47 -14.05 23.06
CA ASN A 97 -0.20 -13.34 22.84
C ASN A 97 0.59 -14.04 21.71
N PRO A 98 0.67 -13.48 20.48
CA PRO A 98 0.04 -12.23 20.04
C PRO A 98 -1.50 -12.34 19.93
N PRO A 99 -2.24 -11.20 19.95
CA PRO A 99 -3.67 -11.19 19.69
C PRO A 99 -4.02 -11.68 18.28
N THR A 100 -5.15 -12.37 18.12
CA THR A 100 -5.64 -12.74 16.78
C THR A 100 -6.31 -11.55 16.09
N GLU A 101 -6.42 -11.58 14.76
CA GLU A 101 -7.19 -10.60 13.98
C GLU A 101 -8.57 -10.34 14.59
N ALA A 102 -9.32 -11.40 14.88
CA ALA A 102 -10.67 -11.27 15.43
C ALA A 102 -10.67 -10.57 16.80
N GLN A 103 -9.66 -10.80 17.64
CA GLN A 103 -9.51 -10.13 18.94
C GLN A 103 -9.14 -8.66 18.77
N LEU A 104 -8.24 -8.35 17.82
CA LEU A 104 -7.86 -6.98 17.49
C LEU A 104 -9.03 -6.20 16.93
N LYS A 105 -9.70 -6.70 15.87
CA LYS A 105 -10.89 -6.05 15.30
C LYS A 105 -11.99 -5.84 16.34
N LYS A 106 -12.18 -6.80 17.26
CA LYS A 106 -13.11 -6.63 18.38
C LYS A 106 -12.67 -5.50 19.33
N TYR A 107 -11.38 -5.40 19.65
CA TYR A 107 -10.82 -4.35 20.50
C TYR A 107 -10.93 -2.98 19.87
N PHE A 108 -10.50 -2.85 18.62
CA PHE A 108 -10.61 -1.60 17.89
C PHE A 108 -12.07 -1.19 17.66
N GLY A 109 -12.97 -2.15 17.48
CA GLY A 109 -14.42 -1.92 17.43
C GLY A 109 -15.01 -1.26 18.68
N THR A 110 -14.36 -1.36 19.85
CA THR A 110 -14.81 -0.66 21.07
C THR A 110 -14.69 0.87 20.96
N PHE A 111 -13.85 1.36 20.04
CA PHE A 111 -13.66 2.79 19.76
C PHE A 111 -14.60 3.31 18.67
N ASN A 112 -15.50 2.49 18.10
CA ASN A 112 -16.41 2.89 17.03
C ASN A 112 -17.57 3.79 17.53
N ASN A 113 -17.21 4.98 17.97
CA ASN A 113 -18.08 6.09 18.31
C ASN A 113 -17.26 7.38 18.32
N ALA A 114 -17.89 8.52 18.03
CA ALA A 114 -17.18 9.79 17.84
C ALA A 114 -16.37 10.27 19.07
N LYS A 115 -16.76 9.88 20.29
CA LYS A 115 -16.09 10.31 21.52
C LYS A 115 -14.77 9.58 21.76
N HIS A 116 -14.67 8.33 21.31
CA HIS A 116 -13.55 7.45 21.61
C HIS A 116 -12.70 7.11 20.39
N ARG A 117 -13.16 7.41 19.18
CA ARG A 117 -12.49 7.02 17.93
C ARG A 117 -11.04 7.46 17.84
N SER A 118 -10.71 8.68 18.26
CA SER A 118 -9.32 9.18 18.24
C SER A 118 -8.37 8.36 19.12
N GLN A 119 -8.87 7.72 20.18
CA GLN A 119 -8.06 6.86 21.05
C GLN A 119 -7.57 5.60 20.31
N ALA A 120 -8.26 5.19 19.23
CA ALA A 120 -7.83 4.07 18.41
C ALA A 120 -6.51 4.36 17.68
N LEU A 121 -6.19 5.62 17.37
CA LEU A 121 -4.92 5.98 16.72
C LEU A 121 -3.74 5.65 17.63
N ASP A 122 -3.83 6.02 18.91
CA ASP A 122 -2.81 5.73 19.92
C ASP A 122 -2.68 4.21 20.13
N LYS A 123 -3.81 3.50 20.19
CA LYS A 123 -3.82 2.03 20.32
C LYS A 123 -3.28 1.29 19.10
N PHE A 124 -3.42 1.85 17.91
CA PHE A 124 -2.76 1.33 16.73
C PHE A 124 -1.24 1.44 16.87
N GLN A 125 -0.71 2.63 17.21
CA GLN A 125 0.72 2.83 17.38
C GLN A 125 1.29 1.92 18.49
N GLU A 126 0.60 1.82 19.65
CA GLU A 126 0.99 0.90 20.73
C GLU A 126 1.04 -0.57 20.26
N TYR A 127 0.04 -1.03 19.50
CA TYR A 127 0.01 -2.40 18.96
C TYR A 127 1.15 -2.63 17.97
N SER A 128 1.30 -1.74 17.00
CA SER A 128 2.31 -1.81 15.95
C SER A 128 3.71 -1.89 16.55
N GLN A 129 4.03 -1.02 17.52
CA GLN A 129 5.34 -1.01 18.17
C GLN A 129 5.59 -2.22 19.07
N ALA A 130 4.56 -2.73 19.75
CA ALA A 130 4.69 -3.87 20.65
C ALA A 130 4.85 -5.22 19.92
N PHE A 131 4.23 -5.37 18.74
CA PHE A 131 4.12 -6.66 18.05
C PHE A 131 4.81 -6.71 16.69
N HIS A 132 5.20 -5.56 16.13
CA HIS A 132 5.79 -5.47 14.80
C HIS A 132 7.07 -4.64 14.82
N VAL A 133 7.93 -4.91 13.85
CA VAL A 133 9.16 -4.14 13.58
C VAL A 133 9.30 -3.96 12.07
N HIS A 134 9.81 -2.82 11.65
CA HIS A 134 10.03 -2.56 10.24
C HIS A 134 11.20 -3.40 9.70
N GLU A 135 11.09 -3.96 8.49
CA GLU A 135 12.14 -4.82 7.90
C GLU A 135 13.51 -4.11 7.85
N ALA A 136 13.53 -2.83 7.49
CA ALA A 136 14.74 -2.00 7.46
C ALA A 136 15.51 -1.94 8.79
N GLU A 137 14.85 -2.16 9.93
CA GLU A 137 15.51 -2.20 11.25
C GLU A 137 16.19 -3.55 11.53
N THR A 138 15.91 -4.56 10.71
CA THR A 138 16.32 -5.95 10.94
C THR A 138 17.40 -6.43 9.97
N GLY A 139 17.64 -5.68 8.89
CA GLY A 139 18.49 -6.11 7.78
C GLY A 139 17.91 -7.28 6.97
N HIS A 140 16.61 -7.52 7.11
CA HIS A 140 15.86 -8.44 6.27
C HIS A 140 15.64 -7.83 4.88
N GLY A 141 15.26 -8.64 3.89
CA GLY A 141 14.72 -8.12 2.63
C GLY A 141 13.23 -7.81 2.75
N ASP A 142 12.65 -7.28 1.67
CA ASP A 142 11.22 -7.01 1.56
C ASP A 142 10.36 -8.23 1.96
N VAL A 143 9.16 -7.96 2.49
CA VAL A 143 8.27 -9.01 2.96
C VAL A 143 7.49 -9.59 1.78
N GLU A 144 7.50 -10.92 1.66
CA GLU A 144 6.72 -11.58 0.60
C GLU A 144 5.23 -11.60 0.94
N TYR A 145 4.41 -11.08 0.02
CA TYR A 145 2.97 -11.02 0.17
C TYR A 145 2.21 -11.89 -0.82
N SER A 146 1.03 -12.35 -0.40
CA SER A 146 0.10 -13.06 -1.28
C SER A 146 -0.37 -12.12 -2.42
N PRO A 147 -0.38 -12.58 -3.68
CA PRO A 147 -0.79 -11.74 -4.79
C PRO A 147 -2.29 -11.43 -4.78
N GLU A 148 -2.64 -10.18 -5.07
CA GLU A 148 -3.98 -9.74 -5.40
C GLU A 148 -4.12 -9.58 -6.92
N THR A 149 -5.08 -10.30 -7.51
CA THR A 149 -5.41 -10.16 -8.94
C THR A 149 -6.45 -9.07 -9.15
N ASN A 150 -6.08 -8.06 -9.94
CA ASN A 150 -6.92 -6.96 -10.35
C ASN A 150 -7.27 -7.04 -11.84
N TYR A 151 -8.50 -6.63 -12.19
CA TYR A 151 -8.99 -6.64 -13.57
C TYR A 151 -9.23 -5.22 -14.06
N MET A 152 -8.66 -4.83 -15.19
CA MET A 152 -8.65 -3.44 -15.66
C MET A 152 -9.11 -3.29 -17.11
N LEU A 153 -9.85 -2.22 -17.40
CA LEU A 153 -10.12 -1.74 -18.75
C LEU A 153 -9.70 -0.27 -18.84
N GLY A 154 -8.59 -0.01 -19.53
CA GLY A 154 -7.91 1.30 -19.43
C GLY A 154 -7.54 1.60 -17.98
N ASN A 155 -7.91 2.78 -17.46
CA ASN A 155 -7.58 3.19 -16.08
C ASN A 155 -8.65 2.81 -15.03
N LYS A 156 -9.58 1.92 -15.38
CA LYS A 156 -10.70 1.52 -14.52
C LYS A 156 -10.55 0.09 -14.02
N PHE A 157 -10.61 -0.09 -12.71
CA PHE A 157 -10.66 -1.40 -12.06
C PHE A 157 -12.07 -2.01 -12.04
N TYR A 158 -12.11 -3.33 -12.06
CA TYR A 158 -13.29 -4.16 -11.97
C TYR A 158 -13.12 -5.18 -10.85
N ASN A 159 -14.22 -5.46 -10.16
CA ASN A 159 -14.22 -6.35 -9.00
C ASN A 159 -14.25 -7.84 -9.39
N SER A 160 -14.34 -8.16 -10.68
CA SER A 160 -14.25 -9.52 -11.19
C SER A 160 -13.86 -9.53 -12.67
N LYS A 161 -13.35 -10.68 -13.11
CA LYS A 161 -13.03 -10.97 -14.51
C LYS A 161 -14.24 -10.79 -15.41
N GLU A 162 -15.38 -11.34 -15.01
CA GLU A 162 -16.63 -11.27 -15.79
C GLU A 162 -17.10 -9.83 -15.96
N ALA A 163 -16.93 -8.99 -14.93
CA ALA A 163 -17.28 -7.58 -15.01
C ALA A 163 -16.37 -6.81 -15.97
N ALA A 164 -15.07 -7.11 -15.97
CA ALA A 164 -14.11 -6.55 -16.92
C ALA A 164 -14.42 -7.01 -18.35
N GLU A 165 -14.57 -8.31 -18.59
CA GLU A 165 -14.92 -8.89 -19.89
C GLU A 165 -16.20 -8.31 -20.47
N LYS A 166 -17.25 -8.18 -19.64
CA LYS A 166 -18.51 -7.57 -20.07
C LYS A 166 -18.33 -6.12 -20.50
N ALA A 167 -17.53 -5.34 -19.77
CA ALA A 167 -17.26 -3.96 -20.12
C ALA A 167 -16.38 -3.83 -21.37
N ALA A 168 -15.35 -4.68 -21.48
CA ALA A 168 -14.44 -4.77 -22.61
C ALA A 168 -15.19 -5.09 -23.91
N ASN A 169 -16.08 -6.10 -23.87
CA ASN A 169 -16.93 -6.47 -25.01
C ASN A 169 -17.85 -5.33 -25.44
N LYS A 170 -18.44 -4.60 -24.47
CA LYS A 170 -19.29 -3.43 -24.75
C LYS A 170 -18.48 -2.28 -25.36
N ALA A 171 -17.27 -2.05 -24.88
CA ALA A 171 -16.37 -0.99 -25.35
C ALA A 171 -15.61 -1.37 -26.63
N GLN A 172 -15.64 -2.64 -27.04
CA GLN A 172 -14.80 -3.19 -28.11
C GLN A 172 -13.30 -2.91 -27.89
N GLN A 173 -12.85 -3.08 -26.65
CA GLN A 173 -11.50 -2.81 -26.19
C GLN A 173 -10.97 -4.01 -25.40
N PRO A 174 -9.65 -4.30 -25.43
CA PRO A 174 -9.06 -5.32 -24.57
C PRO A 174 -9.05 -4.89 -23.10
N TRP A 175 -8.99 -5.85 -22.20
CA TRP A 175 -8.85 -5.64 -20.76
C TRP A 175 -7.61 -6.41 -20.25
N ASP A 176 -7.07 -5.97 -19.12
CA ASP A 176 -5.83 -6.48 -18.53
C ASP A 176 -6.07 -7.14 -17.17
N GLU A 177 -5.35 -8.23 -16.92
CA GLU A 177 -5.23 -8.86 -15.61
C GLU A 177 -3.89 -8.42 -15.01
N VAL A 178 -3.92 -7.76 -13.85
CA VAL A 178 -2.73 -7.24 -13.17
C VAL A 178 -2.64 -7.92 -11.81
N ALA A 179 -1.61 -8.73 -11.61
CA ALA A 179 -1.29 -9.32 -10.31
C ALA A 179 -0.26 -8.44 -9.61
N SER A 180 -0.52 -8.08 -8.35
CA SER A 180 0.42 -7.36 -7.49
C SER A 180 0.55 -8.07 -6.15
N ALA A 181 1.78 -8.29 -5.69
CA ALA A 181 2.05 -8.92 -4.40
C ALA A 181 2.10 -7.84 -3.32
N ASP A 182 0.97 -7.67 -2.64
CA ASP A 182 0.78 -6.64 -1.61
C ASP A 182 0.08 -7.22 -0.39
N ALA A 183 0.32 -6.61 0.77
CA ALA A 183 -0.37 -6.97 2.00
C ALA A 183 -1.89 -6.85 1.80
N SER A 184 -2.57 -8.00 1.73
CA SER A 184 -3.99 -8.11 1.42
C SER A 184 -4.76 -8.99 2.40
N SER A 185 -4.05 -9.68 3.32
CA SER A 185 -4.64 -10.54 4.32
C SER A 185 -3.89 -10.53 5.65
N TRP A 186 -4.58 -10.88 6.75
CA TRP A 186 -3.93 -11.07 8.05
C TRP A 186 -2.96 -12.26 8.09
N LYS A 187 -3.03 -13.17 7.11
CA LYS A 187 -2.05 -14.24 6.98
C LYS A 187 -0.69 -13.69 6.55
N ASP A 188 -0.69 -12.68 5.69
CA ASP A 188 0.51 -11.95 5.25
C ASP A 188 1.17 -11.22 6.43
N ILE A 189 0.36 -10.56 7.25
CA ILE A 189 0.82 -9.82 8.44
C ILE A 189 1.34 -10.74 9.56
N ASN A 190 0.76 -11.92 9.71
CA ASN A 190 1.18 -12.90 10.71
C ASN A 190 2.17 -13.91 10.13
N GLY A 191 2.91 -13.52 9.08
CA GLY A 191 3.95 -14.32 8.45
C GLY A 191 4.97 -14.88 9.45
N THR A 192 5.75 -15.85 8.98
CA THR A 192 6.69 -16.61 9.83
C THR A 192 7.88 -15.79 10.30
N ASP A 193 8.20 -14.70 9.61
CA ASP A 193 9.41 -13.94 9.88
C ASP A 193 9.25 -13.09 11.12
N LYS A 194 10.17 -13.32 12.06
CA LYS A 194 10.19 -12.69 13.36
C LYS A 194 11.57 -12.18 13.65
N HIS A 195 11.59 -10.99 14.22
CA HIS A 195 12.80 -10.43 14.78
C HIS A 195 13.19 -11.18 16.07
N THR A 196 14.44 -11.03 16.51
CA THR A 196 14.97 -11.76 17.67
C THR A 196 14.26 -11.44 18.99
N ASP A 197 13.54 -10.31 19.05
CA ASP A 197 12.72 -9.91 20.20
C ASP A 197 11.28 -10.45 20.16
N GLY A 198 10.95 -11.26 19.14
CA GLY A 198 9.66 -11.92 18.98
C GLY A 198 8.59 -11.12 18.24
N ARG A 199 8.88 -9.88 17.82
CA ARG A 199 7.99 -9.09 16.95
C ARG A 199 7.98 -9.64 15.53
N HIS A 200 6.84 -9.51 14.85
CA HIS A 200 6.71 -9.83 13.42
C HIS A 200 7.44 -8.77 12.59
N ILE A 201 8.13 -9.20 11.53
CA ILE A 201 8.78 -8.30 10.59
C ILE A 201 7.75 -7.86 9.55
N GLN A 202 7.62 -6.56 9.30
CA GLN A 202 6.71 -5.97 8.33
C GLN A 202 7.40 -4.84 7.56
N ASP A 203 6.98 -4.58 6.33
CA ASP A 203 7.35 -3.37 5.58
C ASP A 203 6.19 -2.36 5.58
N CYS A 204 6.31 -1.31 4.76
CA CYS A 204 5.32 -0.26 4.70
C CYS A 204 3.92 -0.75 4.29
N GLU A 205 3.81 -1.72 3.38
CA GLU A 205 2.55 -2.32 2.93
C GLU A 205 1.87 -3.03 4.11
N GLY A 206 2.63 -3.80 4.89
CA GLY A 206 2.13 -4.51 6.06
C GLY A 206 1.52 -3.57 7.10
N PHE A 207 2.21 -2.48 7.41
CA PHE A 207 1.70 -1.46 8.33
C PHE A 207 0.49 -0.72 7.78
N ALA A 208 0.48 -0.37 6.50
CA ALA A 208 -0.64 0.29 5.84
C ALA A 208 -1.90 -0.60 5.84
N PHE A 209 -1.74 -1.90 5.55
CA PHE A 209 -2.82 -2.88 5.67
C PHE A 209 -3.36 -2.98 7.09
N MET A 210 -2.48 -3.14 8.10
CA MET A 210 -2.91 -3.19 9.51
C MET A 210 -3.66 -1.91 9.92
N GLY A 211 -3.15 -0.74 9.51
CA GLY A 211 -3.78 0.56 9.77
C GLY A 211 -5.19 0.61 9.21
N GLN A 212 -5.36 0.24 7.94
CA GLN A 212 -6.67 0.17 7.30
C GLN A 212 -7.63 -0.77 8.04
N GLU A 213 -7.20 -1.99 8.36
CA GLU A 213 -8.08 -3.01 8.95
C GLU A 213 -8.50 -2.67 10.39
N LEU A 214 -7.55 -2.27 11.21
CA LEU A 214 -7.80 -1.99 12.64
C LEU A 214 -8.52 -0.67 12.83
N LEU A 215 -8.12 0.39 12.11
CA LEU A 215 -8.75 1.70 12.26
C LEU A 215 -10.08 1.77 11.49
N GLY A 216 -10.24 0.96 10.44
CA GLY A 216 -11.54 0.67 9.84
C GLY A 216 -12.51 0.03 10.84
N ALA A 217 -12.05 -0.93 11.66
CA ALA A 217 -12.86 -1.51 12.74
C ALA A 217 -13.24 -0.46 13.82
N ALA A 218 -12.38 0.52 14.07
CA ALA A 218 -12.68 1.68 14.92
C ALA A 218 -13.65 2.70 14.27
N GLY A 219 -14.09 2.46 13.04
CA GLY A 219 -15.09 3.25 12.34
C GLY A 219 -14.54 4.42 11.53
N TYR A 220 -13.23 4.48 11.27
CA TYR A 220 -12.70 5.36 10.24
C TYR A 220 -13.10 4.87 8.85
N LYS A 221 -13.30 5.80 7.91
CA LYS A 221 -13.24 5.46 6.49
C LYS A 221 -11.77 5.40 6.09
N THR A 222 -11.38 4.33 5.41
CA THR A 222 -9.97 4.03 5.15
C THR A 222 -9.72 3.85 3.67
N SER A 223 -8.49 4.16 3.26
CA SER A 223 -7.97 3.95 1.92
C SER A 223 -6.46 3.71 1.98
N GLN A 224 -5.94 2.96 1.03
CA GLN A 224 -4.51 2.72 0.84
C GLN A 224 -3.92 3.76 -0.10
N VAL A 225 -2.68 4.13 0.15
CA VAL A 225 -1.92 5.09 -0.64
C VAL A 225 -0.57 4.50 -1.02
N ALA A 226 -0.25 4.57 -2.30
CA ALA A 226 1.08 4.33 -2.83
C ALA A 226 1.68 5.64 -3.32
N THR A 227 2.98 5.81 -3.12
CA THR A 227 3.76 6.90 -3.71
C THR A 227 5.14 6.41 -4.09
N TRP A 228 5.78 7.14 -5.00
CA TRP A 228 7.15 6.88 -5.45
C TRP A 228 7.93 8.18 -5.38
N GLY A 229 9.19 8.12 -4.99
CA GLY A 229 10.10 9.25 -4.91
C GLY A 229 11.09 9.30 -6.05
N GLU A 230 11.77 10.43 -6.17
CA GLU A 230 12.74 10.71 -7.25
C GLU A 230 13.92 9.72 -7.28
N ASN A 231 14.25 9.11 -6.14
CA ASN A 231 15.33 8.13 -6.00
C ASN A 231 14.89 6.68 -6.28
N GLY A 232 13.69 6.46 -6.81
CA GLY A 232 13.13 5.13 -7.03
C GLY A 232 12.55 4.47 -5.78
N THR A 233 12.60 5.14 -4.63
CA THR A 233 11.95 4.69 -3.39
C THR A 233 10.44 4.70 -3.56
N ALA A 234 9.77 3.60 -3.24
CA ALA A 234 8.32 3.57 -3.12
C ALA A 234 7.91 3.49 -1.65
N HIS A 235 6.68 3.90 -1.34
CA HIS A 235 6.16 3.86 0.02
C HIS A 235 4.66 3.64 0.05
N ALA A 236 4.22 2.85 1.03
CA ALA A 236 2.83 2.52 1.31
C ALA A 236 2.34 3.18 2.61
N MET A 237 1.12 3.72 2.57
CA MET A 237 0.47 4.38 3.71
C MET A 237 -1.03 4.10 3.71
N ALA A 238 -1.69 4.29 4.85
CA ALA A 238 -3.15 4.30 4.91
C ALA A 238 -3.68 5.68 5.30
N VAL A 239 -4.66 6.18 4.56
CA VAL A 239 -5.41 7.40 4.90
C VAL A 239 -6.66 7.03 5.66
N LEU A 240 -6.96 7.83 6.68
CA LEU A 240 -8.09 7.66 7.58
C LEU A 240 -8.91 8.94 7.59
N GLN A 241 -10.21 8.82 7.35
CA GLN A 241 -11.15 9.92 7.46
C GLN A 241 -12.18 9.62 8.56
N ASP A 242 -12.25 10.51 9.55
CA ASP A 242 -13.29 10.43 10.58
C ASP A 242 -14.67 10.76 9.94
N PRO A 243 -15.67 9.86 10.01
CA PRO A 243 -16.98 10.07 9.41
C PRO A 243 -17.81 11.16 10.10
N SER A 244 -17.46 11.56 11.32
CA SER A 244 -18.07 12.69 12.04
C SER A 244 -17.48 14.05 11.67
N GLY A 245 -16.59 14.12 10.68
CA GLY A 245 -15.94 15.36 10.24
C GLY A 245 -14.78 15.78 11.14
N GLY A 246 -14.28 14.86 11.97
CA GLY A 246 -13.04 15.04 12.73
C GLY A 246 -11.79 15.08 11.84
N PRO A 247 -10.61 15.29 12.45
CA PRO A 247 -9.33 15.28 11.75
C PRO A 247 -9.14 14.01 10.91
N SER A 248 -8.47 14.16 9.77
CA SER A 248 -7.93 13.03 9.02
C SER A 248 -6.68 12.51 9.73
N ALA A 249 -6.30 11.28 9.44
CA ALA A 249 -5.05 10.72 9.89
C ALA A 249 -4.39 9.90 8.77
N VAL A 250 -3.08 9.74 8.85
CA VAL A 250 -2.26 8.91 7.97
C VAL A 250 -1.47 7.95 8.83
N VAL A 251 -1.52 6.66 8.49
CA VAL A 251 -0.62 5.63 9.00
C VAL A 251 0.55 5.51 8.04
N SER A 252 1.77 5.66 8.55
CA SER A 252 3.02 5.41 7.84
C SER A 252 3.92 4.60 8.75
N ASN A 253 4.21 3.36 8.35
CA ASN A 253 4.88 2.36 9.18
C ASN A 253 4.19 2.23 10.55
N ASP A 254 4.95 2.20 11.64
CA ASP A 254 4.45 2.06 13.00
C ASP A 254 3.78 3.34 13.55
N ARG A 255 3.74 4.45 12.79
CA ARG A 255 3.35 5.77 13.29
C ARG A 255 2.07 6.32 12.67
N VAL A 256 1.36 7.13 13.46
CA VAL A 256 0.15 7.85 13.03
C VAL A 256 0.36 9.36 13.05
N PHE A 257 -0.02 10.02 11.96
CA PHE A 257 -0.03 11.47 11.80
C PHE A 257 -1.49 11.93 11.74
N SER A 258 -1.89 12.92 12.54
CA SER A 258 -3.28 13.40 12.57
C SER A 258 -3.37 14.92 12.40
N GLY A 259 -4.38 15.37 11.66
CA GLY A 259 -4.49 16.77 11.28
C GLY A 259 -5.66 17.06 10.33
N LYS A 260 -5.72 18.27 9.81
CA LYS A 260 -6.81 18.71 8.92
C LYS A 260 -6.46 18.60 7.43
N ASP A 261 -5.18 18.68 7.09
CA ASP A 261 -4.71 18.68 5.71
C ASP A 261 -4.14 17.30 5.36
N LYS A 262 -4.87 16.55 4.53
CA LYS A 262 -4.46 15.21 4.11
C LYS A 262 -3.09 15.21 3.42
N THR A 263 -2.81 16.19 2.58
CA THR A 263 -1.54 16.23 1.83
C THR A 263 -0.38 16.44 2.78
N ALA A 264 -0.49 17.41 3.70
CA ALA A 264 0.55 17.63 4.69
C ALA A 264 0.81 16.40 5.58
N LEU A 265 -0.23 15.60 5.90
CA LEU A 265 -0.06 14.36 6.65
C LEU A 265 0.61 13.26 5.84
N LEU A 266 0.32 13.17 4.53
CA LEU A 266 1.01 12.25 3.63
C LEU A 266 2.50 12.62 3.49
N ASP A 267 2.81 13.92 3.40
CA ASP A 267 4.19 14.41 3.32
C ASP A 267 4.96 14.11 4.62
N GLN A 268 4.31 14.26 5.78
CA GLN A 268 4.87 13.83 7.06
C GLN A 268 5.11 12.32 7.11
N GLY A 269 4.14 11.53 6.64
CA GLY A 269 4.26 10.07 6.56
C GLY A 269 5.41 9.62 5.67
N TRP A 270 5.57 10.25 4.50
CA TRP A 270 6.68 10.04 3.59
C TRP A 270 8.02 10.46 4.19
N GLY A 271 8.09 11.64 4.79
CA GLY A 271 9.30 12.14 5.44
C GLY A 271 9.76 11.21 6.57
N TYR A 272 8.81 10.70 7.36
CA TYR A 272 9.09 9.70 8.39
C TYR A 272 9.69 8.42 7.83
N ALA A 273 9.09 7.85 6.78
CA ALA A 273 9.54 6.59 6.20
C ALA A 273 10.89 6.71 5.48
N THR A 274 11.17 7.86 4.88
CA THR A 274 12.38 8.07 4.05
C THR A 274 13.51 8.79 4.78
N GLY A 275 13.26 9.30 5.99
CA GLY A 275 14.21 10.16 6.72
C GLY A 275 14.38 11.56 6.12
N ASN A 276 13.47 11.98 5.24
CA ASN A 276 13.48 13.30 4.59
C ASN A 276 12.50 14.27 5.28
N ASP A 277 12.52 15.53 4.86
CA ASP A 277 11.64 16.60 5.38
C ASP A 277 10.21 16.58 4.80
N GLY A 278 9.81 15.46 4.19
CA GLY A 278 8.57 15.34 3.45
C GLY A 278 8.66 15.80 1.99
N SER A 279 9.85 16.16 1.48
CA SER A 279 10.08 16.42 0.06
C SER A 279 10.52 15.17 -0.73
N GLY A 280 10.59 15.30 -2.06
CA GLY A 280 11.14 14.28 -2.95
C GLY A 280 10.21 13.11 -3.26
N HIS A 281 8.94 13.18 -2.85
CA HIS A 281 7.89 12.27 -3.31
C HIS A 281 7.27 12.75 -4.63
N GLY A 282 6.75 11.80 -5.40
CA GLY A 282 5.90 12.02 -6.55
C GLY A 282 4.43 12.17 -6.14
N ALA A 283 3.52 11.92 -7.10
CA ALA A 283 2.10 11.95 -6.81
C ALA A 283 1.69 10.80 -5.85
N TYR A 284 0.73 11.09 -4.98
CA TYR A 284 0.06 10.07 -4.15
C TYR A 284 -1.09 9.43 -4.92
N PHE A 285 -1.12 8.10 -4.93
CA PHE A 285 -2.16 7.31 -5.58
C PHE A 285 -2.98 6.58 -4.53
N GLU A 286 -4.27 6.91 -4.42
CA GLU A 286 -5.17 6.40 -3.39
C GLU A 286 -6.18 5.40 -3.99
N ASP A 287 -6.39 4.25 -3.33
CA ASP A 287 -7.44 3.28 -3.69
C ASP A 287 -7.88 2.44 -2.46
N THR A 288 -8.76 1.47 -2.66
CA THR A 288 -9.30 0.61 -1.59
C THR A 288 -8.35 -0.49 -1.14
N THR A 289 -7.38 -0.85 -1.98
CA THR A 289 -6.35 -1.86 -1.70
C THR A 289 -4.99 -1.32 -2.14
N GLN A 290 -3.93 -1.81 -1.49
CA GLN A 290 -2.57 -1.37 -1.76
C GLN A 290 -2.15 -1.76 -3.18
N ALA A 291 -2.50 -2.98 -3.61
CA ALA A 291 -2.32 -3.45 -4.99
C ALA A 291 -2.92 -2.51 -6.04
N ARG A 292 -4.13 -1.97 -5.80
CA ARG A 292 -4.74 -1.01 -6.72
C ARG A 292 -4.05 0.33 -6.70
N ALA A 293 -3.69 0.83 -5.53
CA ALA A 293 -2.94 2.09 -5.37
C ALA A 293 -1.59 2.02 -6.11
N GLN A 294 -0.83 0.95 -5.90
CA GLN A 294 0.44 0.69 -6.61
C GLN A 294 0.24 0.51 -8.11
N THR A 295 -0.77 -0.24 -8.54
CA THR A 295 -1.07 -0.40 -9.98
C THR A 295 -1.32 0.95 -10.65
N ARG A 296 -2.07 1.86 -10.00
CA ARG A 296 -2.26 3.22 -10.51
C ARG A 296 -0.97 4.01 -10.59
N MET A 297 -0.12 3.91 -9.57
CA MET A 297 1.18 4.55 -9.54
C MET A 297 2.05 4.09 -10.71
N THR A 298 2.14 2.78 -10.94
CA THR A 298 2.93 2.19 -12.04
C THR A 298 2.41 2.60 -13.41
N LEU A 299 1.09 2.58 -13.63
CA LEU A 299 0.49 3.03 -14.89
C LEU A 299 0.75 4.52 -15.16
N ASN A 300 0.72 5.35 -14.12
CA ASN A 300 1.04 6.77 -14.26
C ASN A 300 2.51 6.98 -14.62
N ARG A 301 3.42 6.22 -14.01
CA ARG A 301 4.86 6.27 -14.31
C ARG A 301 5.15 5.89 -15.76
N ALA A 302 4.49 4.86 -16.29
CA ALA A 302 4.67 4.42 -17.68
C ALA A 302 4.15 5.42 -18.73
N SER A 303 3.34 6.40 -18.32
CA SER A 303 2.73 7.40 -19.22
C SER A 303 3.54 8.70 -19.35
N ASN A 304 4.61 8.86 -18.56
CA ASN A 304 5.50 10.03 -18.55
C ASN A 304 6.88 9.67 -19.12
#